data_AF-A0ABD0QR66-F1
#
_entry.id   AF-A0ABD0QR66-F1
#
_cell.length_a   1.000
_cell.length_b   1.000
_cell.length_c   1.000
_cell.angle_alpha   90.00
_cell.angle_beta   90.00
_cell.angle_gamma   90.00
#
_symmetry.space_group_name_H-M   'P 1'
#
loop_
_entity.id
_entity.type
_entity.pdbx_description
1 polymer ?
#
loop_
_entity_poly.entity_id
_entity_poly.type
_entity_poly.pdbx_seq_one_letter_code
_entity_poly.pdbx_strand_id
1 'polypeptide(L)'
;AQRGFNKIWREQNEKYYLKSLDHQGINFKQNDTKVFRSKMLLNEIETLYDERQEQASEDNAAPPSGPHMNLMYEDSQILEDAAALIIHHVKRQSGIHKDDKYKIKQIIYHFIPDMLFARRGELSDVEEEEEEETEPDEDGTKKHNGTTSTKSKLLFSHTAATQQKLSNCDDAYNLFYVNNNWYIFLRLHQILCSRLLRIYAQAEKQIEEDAREREWERNVLGLKREKNDSPAIQLRLKEP
;
A
#
# COMPACT_ATOMS: atom_id res chain seq x y z
N ALA A 1 34.43 -21.61 25.80
CA ALA A 1 34.71 -20.64 24.72
C ALA A 1 34.07 -21.03 23.39
N GLN A 2 34.44 -22.17 22.76
CA GLN A 2 33.94 -22.59 21.44
C GLN A 2 32.40 -22.68 21.30
N ARG A 3 31.71 -23.22 22.31
CA ARG A 3 30.24 -23.35 22.30
C ARG A 3 29.51 -22.00 22.26
N GLY A 4 30.05 -21.00 22.95
CA GLY A 4 29.50 -19.64 22.94
C GLY A 4 29.71 -18.96 21.58
N PHE A 5 30.88 -19.13 20.98
CA PHE A 5 31.17 -18.63 19.64
C PHE A 5 30.27 -19.28 18.57
N ASN A 6 30.06 -20.59 18.63
CA ASN A 6 29.15 -21.29 17.70
C ASN A 6 27.69 -20.84 17.87
N LYS A 7 27.26 -20.53 19.10
CA LYS A 7 25.93 -19.98 19.36
C LYS A 7 25.79 -18.60 18.72
N ILE A 8 26.73 -17.69 19.00
CA ILE A 8 26.75 -16.34 18.42
C ILE A 8 26.82 -16.41 16.89
N TRP A 9 27.67 -17.29 16.33
CA TRP A 9 27.81 -17.44 14.89
C TRP A 9 26.52 -17.93 14.23
N ARG A 10 25.80 -18.88 14.84
CA ARG A 10 24.48 -19.31 14.35
C ARG A 10 23.46 -18.19 14.41
N GLU A 11 23.38 -17.47 15.53
CA GLU A 11 22.46 -16.34 15.71
C GLU A 11 22.74 -15.22 14.69
N GLN A 12 24.00 -14.90 14.44
CA GLN A 12 24.38 -13.93 13.40
C GLN A 12 24.04 -14.45 12.02
N ASN A 13 24.40 -15.69 11.70
CA ASN A 13 24.11 -16.27 10.38
C ASN A 13 22.60 -16.29 10.12
N GLU A 14 21.78 -16.75 11.05
CA GLU A 14 20.32 -16.75 10.93
C GLU A 14 19.74 -15.34 10.76
N LYS A 15 20.24 -14.37 11.54
CA LYS A 15 19.81 -12.97 11.46
C LYS A 15 20.12 -12.32 10.11
N TYR A 16 21.21 -12.71 9.46
CA TYR A 16 21.68 -12.08 8.23
C TYR A 16 21.55 -12.94 6.98
N TYR A 17 21.14 -14.21 7.08
CA TYR A 17 21.11 -15.14 5.96
C TYR A 17 20.29 -14.61 4.78
N LEU A 18 19.04 -14.22 5.01
CA LEU A 18 18.21 -13.69 3.92
C LEU A 18 18.74 -12.36 3.36
N LYS A 19 19.35 -11.53 4.21
CA LYS A 19 19.97 -10.27 3.79
C LYS A 19 21.24 -10.49 2.97
N SER A 20 22.00 -11.56 3.22
CA SER A 20 23.21 -11.87 2.45
C SER A 20 22.90 -12.47 1.08
N LEU A 21 21.71 -13.06 0.92
CA LEU A 21 21.22 -13.51 -0.39
C LEU A 21 20.76 -12.35 -1.28
N ASP A 22 20.41 -11.21 -0.70
CA ASP A 22 19.99 -10.01 -1.42
C ASP A 22 21.15 -9.00 -1.64
N HIS A 23 22.01 -9.32 -2.61
CA HIS A 23 23.12 -8.43 -2.98
C HIS A 23 22.68 -7.12 -3.67
N GLN A 24 21.43 -7.04 -4.16
CA GLN A 24 20.92 -5.87 -4.87
C GLN A 24 20.11 -4.91 -3.99
N GLY A 25 19.58 -5.38 -2.85
CA GLY A 25 18.70 -4.62 -1.97
C GLY A 25 19.29 -3.30 -1.49
N ILE A 26 20.61 -3.23 -1.26
CA ILE A 26 21.29 -1.99 -0.89
C ILE A 26 21.22 -0.94 -2.01
N ASN A 27 21.43 -1.36 -3.26
CA ASN A 27 21.36 -0.48 -4.42
C ASN A 27 19.92 0.01 -4.63
N PHE A 28 18.93 -0.89 -4.54
CA PHE A 28 17.52 -0.52 -4.64
C PHE A 28 17.12 0.50 -3.57
N LYS A 29 17.50 0.27 -2.31
CA LYS A 29 17.18 1.19 -1.21
C LYS A 29 17.75 2.59 -1.44
N GLN A 30 19.01 2.69 -1.87
CA GLN A 30 19.64 3.99 -2.14
C GLN A 30 18.99 4.70 -3.33
N ASN A 31 18.74 3.96 -4.41
CA ASN A 31 18.11 4.51 -5.61
C ASN A 31 16.68 4.99 -5.34
N ASP A 32 15.86 4.18 -4.68
CA ASP A 32 14.47 4.52 -4.37
C ASP A 32 14.36 5.76 -3.48
N THR A 33 15.23 5.87 -2.48
CA THR A 33 15.28 7.06 -1.61
C THR A 33 15.54 8.34 -2.42
N LYS A 34 16.33 8.25 -3.48
CA LYS A 34 16.60 9.37 -4.38
C LYS A 34 15.38 9.65 -5.27
N VAL A 35 14.87 8.62 -5.96
CA VAL A 35 13.81 8.74 -6.98
C VAL A 35 12.47 9.16 -6.36
N PHE A 36 12.14 8.71 -5.16
CA PHE A 36 10.87 9.03 -4.49
C PHE A 36 10.86 10.38 -3.77
N ARG A 37 11.97 11.12 -3.81
CA ARG A 37 12.01 12.47 -3.26
C ARG A 37 11.10 13.39 -4.06
N SER A 38 10.33 14.24 -3.38
CA SER A 38 9.41 15.20 -3.97
C SER A 38 10.00 15.99 -5.15
N LYS A 39 11.23 16.49 -5.00
CA LYS A 39 11.92 17.23 -6.07
C LYS A 39 12.09 16.40 -7.35
N MET A 40 12.42 15.11 -7.23
CA MET A 40 12.60 14.25 -8.39
C MET A 40 11.26 13.96 -9.08
N LEU A 41 10.20 13.71 -8.31
CA LEU A 41 8.86 13.44 -8.86
C LEU A 41 8.26 14.66 -9.55
N LEU A 42 8.49 15.87 -9.02
CA LEU A 42 8.07 17.12 -9.65
C LEU A 42 8.89 17.40 -10.91
N ASN A 43 10.20 17.23 -10.86
CA ASN A 43 11.06 17.41 -12.02
C ASN A 43 10.68 16.44 -13.16
N GLU A 44 10.23 15.21 -12.86
CA GLU A 44 9.74 14.26 -13.86
C GLU A 44 8.62 14.87 -14.73
N ILE A 45 7.58 15.45 -14.11
CA ILE A 45 6.45 16.03 -14.85
C ILE A 45 6.78 17.38 -15.48
N GLU A 46 7.62 18.20 -14.84
CA GLU A 46 8.10 19.47 -15.40
C GLU A 46 8.91 19.23 -16.67
N THR A 47 9.84 18.27 -16.65
CA THR A 47 10.62 17.91 -17.85
C THR A 47 9.72 17.42 -18.99
N LEU A 48 8.72 16.57 -18.71
CA LEU A 48 7.77 16.13 -19.75
C LEU A 48 6.93 17.28 -20.34
N TYR A 49 6.63 18.30 -19.54
CA TYR A 49 5.91 19.48 -19.99
C TYR A 49 6.80 20.37 -20.88
N ASP A 50 8.05 20.59 -20.48
CA ASP A 50 9.01 21.39 -21.23
C ASP A 50 9.37 20.71 -22.57
N GLU A 51 9.68 19.41 -22.56
CA GLU A 51 9.94 18.62 -23.77
C GLU A 51 8.79 18.70 -24.79
N ARG A 52 7.54 18.67 -24.31
CA ARG A 52 6.36 18.78 -25.17
C ARG A 52 6.19 20.17 -25.77
N GLN A 53 6.51 21.22 -25.02
CA GLN A 53 6.48 22.59 -25.54
C GLN A 53 7.58 22.81 -26.58
N GLU A 54 8.79 22.29 -26.34
CA GLU A 54 9.90 22.38 -27.28
C GLU A 54 9.56 21.69 -28.61
N GLN A 55 9.03 20.47 -28.57
CA GLN A 55 8.57 19.75 -29.78
C GLN A 55 7.54 20.55 -30.59
N ALA A 56 6.56 21.16 -29.91
CA ALA A 56 5.55 21.97 -30.58
C ALA A 56 6.16 23.18 -31.31
N SER A 57 7.17 23.80 -30.69
CA SER A 57 7.88 24.95 -31.25
C SER A 57 8.75 24.58 -32.45
N GLU A 58 9.42 23.43 -32.41
CA GLU A 58 10.27 22.92 -33.49
C GLU A 58 9.43 22.53 -34.72
N ASP A 59 8.31 21.85 -34.51
CA ASP A 59 7.43 21.37 -35.58
C ASP A 59 6.52 22.47 -36.17
N ASN A 60 6.58 23.72 -35.66
CA ASN A 60 5.60 24.79 -35.93
C ASN A 60 4.14 24.30 -35.83
N ALA A 61 3.91 23.35 -34.91
CA ALA A 61 2.63 22.69 -34.72
C ALA A 61 2.01 23.12 -33.39
N ALA A 62 0.70 22.89 -33.25
CA ALA A 62 0.06 23.01 -31.95
C ALA A 62 0.64 21.95 -30.99
N PRO A 63 0.78 22.26 -29.69
CA PRO A 63 1.26 21.28 -28.71
C PRO A 63 0.44 19.99 -28.76
N PRO A 64 1.09 18.81 -28.63
CA PRO A 64 0.40 17.53 -28.56
C PRO A 64 -0.73 17.57 -27.53
N SER A 65 -1.95 17.31 -28.00
CA SER A 65 -3.13 17.23 -27.13
C SER A 65 -3.14 15.89 -26.40
N GLY A 66 -3.41 15.92 -25.09
CA GLY A 66 -3.52 14.72 -24.25
C GLY A 66 -2.76 14.83 -22.92
N PRO A 67 -2.86 13.82 -22.05
CA PRO A 67 -2.17 13.81 -20.77
C PRO A 67 -0.64 13.77 -20.95
N HIS A 68 0.08 14.41 -20.03
CA HIS A 68 1.56 14.33 -19.97
C HIS A 68 2.03 12.97 -19.46
N MET A 69 1.25 12.34 -18.59
CA MET A 69 1.53 11.04 -17.99
C MET A 69 0.26 10.21 -17.91
N ASN A 70 0.38 8.92 -18.18
CA ASN A 70 -0.68 7.93 -17.96
C ASN A 70 -0.25 6.99 -16.84
N LEU A 71 -1.01 6.98 -15.75
CA LEU A 71 -0.72 6.20 -14.55
C LEU A 71 -1.79 5.14 -14.37
N MET A 72 -1.46 3.89 -14.73
CA MET A 72 -2.41 2.79 -14.72
C MET A 72 -2.47 2.13 -13.34
N TYR A 73 -3.70 1.78 -12.94
CA TYR A 73 -4.02 0.90 -11.82
C TYR A 73 -4.64 -0.36 -12.42
N GLU A 74 -3.84 -1.42 -12.55
CA GLU A 74 -4.24 -2.63 -13.27
C GLU A 74 -5.20 -3.51 -12.47
N ASP A 75 -5.04 -3.57 -11.14
CA ASP A 75 -5.84 -4.41 -10.25
C ASP A 75 -6.42 -3.59 -9.09
N SER A 76 -7.75 -3.64 -8.96
CA SER A 76 -8.47 -2.97 -7.88
C SER A 76 -8.26 -3.63 -6.52
N GLN A 77 -7.92 -4.91 -6.45
CA GLN A 77 -7.65 -5.59 -5.16
C GLN A 77 -6.39 -5.05 -4.49
N ILE A 78 -5.38 -4.70 -5.30
CA ILE A 78 -4.13 -4.10 -4.81
C ILE A 78 -4.38 -2.76 -4.11
N LEU A 79 -5.45 -2.04 -4.44
CA LEU A 79 -5.82 -0.81 -3.74
C LEU A 79 -6.16 -1.06 -2.28
N GLU A 80 -6.84 -2.17 -1.98
CA GLU A 80 -7.22 -2.55 -0.61
C GLU A 80 -5.97 -2.93 0.21
N ASP A 81 -5.06 -3.71 -0.37
CA ASP A 81 -3.79 -4.08 0.26
C ASP A 81 -2.88 -2.86 0.50
N ALA A 82 -2.77 -1.97 -0.49
CA ALA A 82 -2.01 -0.72 -0.36
C ALA A 82 -2.60 0.17 0.74
N ALA A 83 -3.93 0.29 0.79
CA ALA A 83 -4.64 1.01 1.85
C ALA A 83 -4.32 0.42 3.22
N ALA A 84 -4.43 -0.91 3.38
CA ALA A 84 -4.12 -1.58 4.63
C ALA A 84 -2.67 -1.32 5.09
N LEU A 85 -1.69 -1.39 4.17
CA LEU A 85 -0.29 -1.11 4.46
C LEU A 85 -0.05 0.34 4.92
N ILE A 86 -0.68 1.31 4.26
CA ILE A 86 -0.59 2.74 4.62
C ILE A 86 -1.19 2.96 6.01
N ILE A 87 -2.40 2.46 6.26
CA ILE A 87 -3.08 2.64 7.55
C ILE A 87 -2.34 1.94 8.67
N HIS A 88 -1.82 0.74 8.43
CA HIS A 88 -0.98 0.01 9.37
C HIS A 88 0.29 0.77 9.74
N HIS A 89 0.91 1.46 8.78
CA HIS A 89 2.05 2.34 9.06
C HIS A 89 1.63 3.58 9.87
N VAL A 90 0.58 4.28 9.46
CA VAL A 90 0.05 5.49 10.10
C VAL A 90 -0.37 5.24 11.54
N LYS A 91 -1.02 4.11 11.83
CA LYS A 91 -1.41 3.72 13.20
C LYS A 91 -0.21 3.74 14.17
N ARG A 92 0.97 3.29 13.74
CA ARG A 92 2.20 3.21 14.55
C ARG A 92 2.99 4.51 14.66
N GLN A 93 2.63 5.55 13.92
CA GLN A 93 3.29 6.84 14.03
C GLN A 93 2.76 7.58 15.25
N SER A 94 3.62 7.78 16.26
CA SER A 94 3.28 8.53 17.48
C SER A 94 3.20 10.04 17.25
N GLY A 95 3.86 10.55 16.21
CA GLY A 95 3.85 11.98 15.86
C GLY A 95 2.61 12.47 15.10
N ILE A 96 1.66 11.58 14.76
CA ILE A 96 0.43 11.94 14.05
C ILE A 96 -0.74 11.92 15.05
N HIS A 97 -1.46 13.03 15.18
CA HIS A 97 -2.62 13.13 16.06
C HIS A 97 -3.79 12.25 15.59
N LYS A 98 -4.64 11.84 16.54
CA LYS A 98 -5.82 10.98 16.32
C LYS A 98 -6.74 11.52 15.21
N ASP A 99 -7.06 12.81 15.24
CA ASP A 99 -7.89 13.46 14.21
C ASP A 99 -7.26 13.39 12.82
N ASP A 100 -5.95 13.53 12.72
CA ASP A 100 -5.26 13.44 11.43
C ASP A 100 -5.15 12.00 10.94
N LYS A 101 -4.96 11.02 11.84
CA LYS A 101 -5.08 9.60 11.50
C LYS A 101 -6.46 9.29 10.93
N TYR A 102 -7.52 9.85 11.51
CA TYR A 102 -8.88 9.69 11.02
C TYR A 102 -9.08 10.31 9.63
N LYS A 103 -8.60 11.54 9.39
CA LYS A 103 -8.63 12.16 8.06
C LYS A 103 -7.86 11.33 7.03
N ILE A 104 -6.68 10.80 7.41
CA ILE A 104 -5.90 9.92 6.52
C ILE A 104 -6.69 8.66 6.19
N LYS A 105 -7.35 8.02 7.16
CA LYS A 105 -8.26 6.88 6.90
C LYS A 105 -9.34 7.24 5.89
N GLN A 106 -9.99 8.40 6.03
CA GLN A 106 -11.02 8.84 5.08
C GLN A 106 -10.45 9.10 3.67
N ILE A 107 -9.25 9.66 3.56
CA ILE A 107 -8.60 9.85 2.25
C ILE A 107 -8.31 8.49 1.60
N ILE A 108 -7.74 7.57 2.35
CA ILE A 108 -7.27 6.28 1.83
C ILE A 108 -8.43 5.32 1.52
N TYR A 109 -9.43 5.21 2.40
CA TYR A 109 -10.52 4.23 2.22
C TYR A 109 -11.72 4.78 1.46
N HIS A 110 -11.93 6.10 1.43
CA HIS A 110 -13.07 6.69 0.71
C HIS A 110 -12.62 7.50 -0.50
N PHE A 111 -11.84 8.57 -0.31
CA PHE A 111 -11.53 9.51 -1.40
C PHE A 111 -10.77 8.85 -2.56
N ILE A 112 -9.74 8.07 -2.27
CA ILE A 112 -8.93 7.45 -3.33
C ILE A 112 -9.72 6.40 -4.11
N PRO A 113 -10.43 5.46 -3.45
CA PRO A 113 -11.36 4.59 -4.16
C PRO A 113 -12.40 5.36 -4.95
N ASP A 114 -12.91 6.47 -4.40
CA ASP A 114 -13.90 7.27 -5.09
C ASP A 114 -13.38 7.88 -6.39
N MET A 115 -12.19 8.44 -6.31
CA MET A 115 -11.49 9.08 -7.43
C MET A 115 -11.16 8.07 -8.53
N LEU A 116 -10.84 6.83 -8.14
CA LEU A 116 -10.45 5.73 -9.04
C LEU A 116 -11.62 4.83 -9.46
N PHE A 117 -12.86 5.18 -9.12
CA PHE A 117 -14.06 4.36 -9.38
C PHE A 117 -14.00 2.95 -8.77
N ALA A 118 -13.26 2.78 -7.68
CA ALA A 118 -13.16 1.55 -6.92
C ALA A 118 -14.14 1.53 -5.74
N ARG A 119 -14.29 0.35 -5.10
CA ARG A 119 -15.15 0.20 -3.93
C ARG A 119 -14.49 0.86 -2.71
N ARG A 120 -15.28 1.63 -1.94
CA ARG A 120 -14.84 2.15 -0.64
C ARG A 120 -14.49 1.03 0.33
N GLY A 121 -13.42 1.22 1.09
CA GLY A 121 -13.07 0.36 2.22
C GLY A 121 -13.87 0.70 3.47
N GLU A 122 -13.85 -0.20 4.45
CA GLU A 122 -14.51 0.00 5.73
C GLU A 122 -13.72 0.98 6.62
N LEU A 123 -14.39 2.02 7.12
CA LEU A 123 -13.89 2.79 8.26
C LEU A 123 -14.30 2.04 9.53
N SER A 124 -13.41 1.22 10.10
CA SER A 124 -13.65 0.72 11.45
C SER A 124 -13.57 1.90 12.43
N ASP A 125 -14.74 2.39 12.83
CA ASP A 125 -14.95 3.44 13.85
C ASP A 125 -15.00 2.86 15.28
N VAL A 126 -14.57 1.61 15.50
CA VAL A 126 -14.86 0.85 16.74
C VAL A 126 -13.65 0.61 17.66
N GLU A 127 -12.41 0.80 17.21
CA GLU A 127 -11.23 0.43 18.03
C GLU A 127 -10.79 1.47 19.08
N GLU A 128 -11.52 2.56 19.30
CA GLU A 128 -11.09 3.62 20.24
C GLU A 128 -11.98 3.80 21.47
N GLU A 129 -12.98 2.94 21.71
CA GLU A 129 -13.75 2.96 22.96
C GLU A 129 -13.21 2.00 24.04
N GLU A 130 -12.28 1.07 23.72
CA GLU A 130 -11.85 0.03 24.68
C GLU A 130 -10.59 0.38 25.51
N GLU A 131 -9.91 1.52 25.28
CA GLU A 131 -8.69 1.87 26.04
C GLU A 131 -8.92 2.83 27.24
N GLU A 132 -10.16 3.26 27.52
CA GLU A 132 -10.47 4.14 28.67
C GLU A 132 -11.59 3.58 29.58
N GLU A 133 -11.50 2.34 30.06
CA GLU A 133 -12.29 1.91 31.24
C GLU A 133 -11.46 1.06 32.22
N THR A 134 -10.66 1.73 33.07
CA THR A 134 -10.33 1.21 34.41
C THR A 134 -10.13 2.36 35.41
N GLU A 135 -11.23 2.93 35.91
CA GLU A 135 -11.30 3.50 37.26
C GLU A 135 -12.76 3.33 37.74
N PRO A 136 -13.02 2.64 38.87
CA PRO A 136 -14.37 2.58 39.43
C PRO A 136 -14.53 3.74 40.42
N ASP A 137 -15.52 4.59 40.21
CA ASP A 137 -16.09 5.36 41.33
C ASP A 137 -17.61 5.40 41.21
N GLU A 138 -18.25 4.83 42.24
CA GLU A 138 -19.67 4.97 42.55
C GLU A 138 -19.98 6.42 42.96
N ASP A 139 -20.98 7.06 42.35
CA ASP A 139 -22.21 7.54 43.03
C ASP A 139 -23.12 8.27 42.02
N GLY A 140 -24.43 8.05 42.16
CA GLY A 140 -25.42 8.30 41.11
C GLY A 140 -26.02 9.71 41.03
N THR A 141 -26.68 10.02 39.90
CA THR A 141 -28.12 10.37 39.81
C THR A 141 -28.57 10.85 38.41
N LYS A 142 -29.53 10.11 37.83
CA LYS A 142 -30.63 10.45 36.88
C LYS A 142 -30.59 11.75 36.03
N LYS A 143 -30.68 11.59 34.70
CA LYS A 143 -31.87 11.74 33.79
C LYS A 143 -31.66 12.54 32.47
N HIS A 144 -32.06 11.87 31.36
CA HIS A 144 -32.86 12.32 30.21
C HIS A 144 -32.21 12.71 28.86
N ASN A 145 -32.66 11.96 27.83
CA ASN A 145 -32.80 12.22 26.39
C ASN A 145 -31.66 12.84 25.57
N GLY A 146 -31.33 12.10 24.50
CA GLY A 146 -30.90 12.71 23.25
C GLY A 146 -30.05 11.77 22.42
N THR A 147 -30.67 10.79 21.77
CA THR A 147 -30.05 10.04 20.68
C THR A 147 -29.72 11.01 19.54
N THR A 148 -28.55 11.65 19.59
CA THR A 148 -27.95 12.26 18.41
C THR A 148 -26.83 11.34 17.96
N SER A 149 -27.19 10.47 17.01
CA SER A 149 -26.26 9.85 16.08
C SER A 149 -25.26 10.90 15.62
N THR A 150 -24.04 10.80 16.12
CA THR A 150 -22.86 11.48 15.61
C THR A 150 -22.64 10.94 14.20
N LYS A 151 -23.33 11.53 13.22
CA LYS A 151 -22.96 11.39 11.82
C LYS A 151 -21.53 11.87 11.71
N SER A 152 -20.59 10.93 11.65
CA SER A 152 -19.21 11.22 11.29
C SER A 152 -19.27 12.06 10.02
N LYS A 153 -18.71 13.27 10.09
CA LYS A 153 -18.74 14.26 9.03
C LYS A 153 -17.82 13.76 7.92
N LEU A 154 -18.34 12.86 7.09
CA LEU A 154 -17.63 12.31 5.94
C LEU A 154 -17.17 13.50 5.09
N LEU A 155 -15.86 13.62 4.88
CA LEU A 155 -15.28 14.69 4.07
C LEU A 155 -15.74 14.62 2.60
N PHE A 156 -16.26 13.47 2.16
CA PHE A 156 -16.66 13.20 0.79
C PHE A 156 -18.11 12.67 0.77
N SER A 157 -19.04 13.51 0.29
CA SER A 157 -20.49 13.24 0.36
C SER A 157 -21.03 12.44 -0.84
N HIS A 158 -20.20 12.01 -1.79
CA HIS A 158 -20.67 11.14 -2.86
C HIS A 158 -21.18 9.83 -2.25
N THR A 159 -22.37 9.39 -2.67
CA THR A 159 -22.92 8.12 -2.18
C THR A 159 -22.36 6.97 -2.99
N ALA A 160 -22.05 5.84 -2.34
CA ALA A 160 -21.57 4.63 -3.01
C ALA A 160 -22.46 4.19 -4.18
N ALA A 161 -23.78 4.48 -4.09
CA ALA A 161 -24.75 4.20 -5.15
C ALA A 161 -24.55 5.06 -6.42
N THR A 162 -24.16 6.34 -6.30
CA THR A 162 -23.83 7.19 -7.45
C THR A 162 -22.60 6.65 -8.19
N GLN A 163 -21.70 6.03 -7.47
CA GLN A 163 -20.41 5.58 -7.95
C GLN A 163 -20.45 4.21 -8.62
N GLN A 164 -21.24 3.28 -8.08
CA GLN A 164 -21.58 2.01 -8.78
C GLN A 164 -22.26 2.24 -10.13
N LYS A 165 -22.95 3.36 -10.29
CA LYS A 165 -23.53 3.75 -11.58
C LYS A 165 -22.48 4.30 -12.55
N LEU A 166 -21.46 4.98 -12.04
CA LEU A 166 -20.34 5.54 -12.81
C LEU A 166 -19.33 4.46 -13.21
N SER A 167 -19.10 3.45 -12.37
CA SER A 167 -18.21 2.30 -12.69
C SER A 167 -18.68 1.47 -13.89
N ASN A 168 -19.96 1.61 -14.29
CA ASN A 168 -20.55 0.93 -15.44
C ASN A 168 -20.57 1.79 -16.71
N CYS A 169 -19.93 2.97 -16.68
CA CYS A 169 -19.86 3.91 -17.79
C CYS A 169 -18.41 4.02 -18.24
N ASP A 170 -18.06 3.42 -19.38
CA ASP A 170 -16.67 3.29 -19.86
C ASP A 170 -15.97 4.64 -20.12
N ASP A 171 -16.73 5.74 -20.28
CA ASP A 171 -16.20 7.09 -20.55
C ASP A 171 -16.25 8.03 -19.32
N ALA A 172 -16.51 7.50 -18.12
CA ALA A 172 -16.55 8.32 -16.91
C ALA A 172 -15.14 8.75 -16.48
N TYR A 173 -14.96 10.04 -16.19
CA TYR A 173 -13.73 10.57 -15.61
C TYR A 173 -14.01 11.53 -14.46
N ASN A 174 -13.08 11.56 -13.51
CA ASN A 174 -13.04 12.57 -12.46
C ASN A 174 -11.96 13.60 -12.83
N LEU A 175 -12.33 14.88 -12.88
CA LEU A 175 -11.38 15.97 -13.06
C LEU A 175 -11.02 16.57 -11.70
N PHE A 176 -9.75 16.47 -11.33
CA PHE A 176 -9.26 16.94 -10.04
C PHE A 176 -8.06 17.87 -10.22
N TYR A 177 -8.23 19.15 -9.86
CA TYR A 177 -7.15 20.13 -9.84
C TYR A 177 -6.42 20.06 -8.51
N VAL A 178 -5.10 19.85 -8.58
CA VAL A 178 -4.28 19.52 -7.42
C VAL A 178 -3.06 20.43 -7.30
N ASN A 179 -2.54 20.54 -6.09
CA ASN A 179 -1.24 21.15 -5.84
C ASN A 179 -0.13 20.07 -5.85
N ASN A 180 1.12 20.52 -5.67
CA ASN A 180 2.29 19.65 -5.67
C ASN A 180 2.19 18.51 -4.64
N ASN A 181 1.60 18.75 -3.46
CA ASN A 181 1.49 17.74 -2.41
C ASN A 181 0.58 16.58 -2.84
N TRP A 182 -0.57 16.91 -3.42
CA TRP A 182 -1.50 15.91 -3.94
C TRP A 182 -0.90 15.14 -5.12
N TYR A 183 -0.22 15.83 -6.04
CA TYR A 183 0.49 15.15 -7.13
C TYR A 183 1.54 14.16 -6.60
N ILE A 184 2.40 14.58 -5.66
CA ILE A 184 3.43 13.72 -5.05
C ILE A 184 2.77 12.52 -4.37
N PHE A 185 1.71 12.75 -3.60
CA PHE A 185 0.98 11.68 -2.91
C PHE A 185 0.42 10.66 -3.91
N LEU A 186 -0.30 11.12 -4.95
CA LEU A 186 -0.88 10.24 -5.97
C LEU A 186 0.19 9.49 -6.76
N ARG A 187 1.31 10.13 -7.07
CA ARG A 187 2.45 9.49 -7.74
C ARG A 187 3.06 8.38 -6.89
N LEU A 188 3.31 8.65 -5.60
CA LEU A 188 3.81 7.65 -4.66
C LEU A 188 2.81 6.51 -4.45
N HIS A 189 1.53 6.82 -4.32
CA HIS A 189 0.47 5.84 -4.19
C HIS A 189 0.40 4.90 -5.40
N GLN A 190 0.48 5.44 -6.62
CA GLN A 190 0.50 4.62 -7.82
C GLN A 190 1.75 3.74 -7.91
N ILE A 191 2.92 4.28 -7.55
CA ILE A 191 4.17 3.50 -7.52
C ILE A 191 4.07 2.35 -6.50
N LEU A 192 3.49 2.59 -5.33
CA LEU A 192 3.24 1.57 -4.33
C LEU A 192 2.37 0.45 -4.91
N CYS A 193 1.21 0.80 -5.50
CA CYS A 193 0.30 -0.17 -6.09
C CYS A 193 0.98 -0.98 -7.21
N SER A 194 1.65 -0.30 -8.14
CA SER A 194 2.37 -0.97 -9.24
C SER A 194 3.45 -1.93 -8.74
N ARG A 195 4.20 -1.54 -7.71
CA ARG A 195 5.25 -2.40 -7.13
C ARG A 195 4.67 -3.57 -6.34
N LEU A 196 3.60 -3.36 -5.59
CA LEU A 196 2.90 -4.44 -4.89
C LEU A 196 2.37 -5.48 -5.88
N LEU A 197 1.74 -5.04 -6.97
CA LEU A 197 1.26 -5.94 -8.01
C LEU A 197 2.41 -6.76 -8.63
N ARG A 198 3.55 -6.12 -8.91
CA ARG A 198 4.75 -6.83 -9.41
C ARG A 198 5.29 -7.87 -8.44
N ILE A 199 5.30 -7.54 -7.14
CA ILE A 199 5.73 -8.48 -6.10
C ILE A 199 4.75 -9.65 -6.01
N TYR A 200 3.44 -9.36 -6.07
CA TYR A 200 2.39 -10.37 -6.05
C TYR A 200 2.52 -11.35 -7.23
N ALA A 201 2.60 -10.83 -8.46
CA ALA A 201 2.76 -11.65 -9.66
C ALA A 201 4.04 -12.51 -9.61
N GLN A 202 5.14 -11.96 -9.09
CA GLN A 202 6.38 -12.73 -8.92
C GLN A 202 6.24 -13.82 -7.86
N ALA A 203 5.51 -13.56 -6.77
CA ALA A 203 5.25 -14.55 -5.73
C ALA A 203 4.36 -15.69 -6.25
N GLU A 204 3.32 -15.40 -7.02
CA GLU A 204 2.48 -16.42 -7.67
C GLU A 204 3.29 -17.33 -8.59
N LYS A 205 4.14 -16.73 -9.44
CA LYS A 205 5.03 -17.48 -10.33
C LYS A 205 5.96 -18.41 -9.54
N GLN A 206 6.54 -17.93 -8.45
CA GLN A 206 7.42 -18.75 -7.60
C GLN A 206 6.66 -19.93 -6.98
N ILE A 207 5.44 -19.70 -6.49
CA ILE A 207 4.59 -20.75 -5.92
C ILE A 207 4.29 -21.84 -6.96
N GLU A 208 4.01 -21.44 -8.21
CA GLU A 208 3.76 -22.37 -9.32
C GLU A 208 5.02 -23.18 -9.69
N GLU A 209 6.18 -22.53 -9.79
CA GLU A 209 7.45 -23.17 -10.07
C GLU A 209 7.81 -24.19 -8.97
N ASP A 210 7.68 -23.81 -7.70
CA ASP A 210 7.91 -24.70 -6.56
C ASP A 210 6.92 -25.88 -6.54
N ALA A 211 5.67 -25.66 -6.97
CA ALA A 211 4.67 -26.72 -7.08
C ALA A 211 5.02 -27.72 -8.18
N ARG A 212 5.48 -27.21 -9.33
CA ARG A 212 5.94 -28.01 -10.47
C ARG A 212 7.20 -28.80 -10.14
N GLU A 213 8.17 -28.20 -9.47
CA GLU A 213 9.37 -28.89 -8.98
C GLU A 213 8.99 -29.99 -7.99
N ARG A 214 8.10 -29.70 -7.02
CA ARG A 214 7.60 -30.73 -6.09
C ARG A 214 6.89 -31.88 -6.79
N GLU A 215 6.16 -31.62 -7.87
CA GLU A 215 5.52 -32.68 -8.65
C GLU A 215 6.53 -33.50 -9.43
N TRP A 216 7.51 -32.85 -10.05
CA TRP A 216 8.63 -33.51 -10.72
C TRP A 216 9.43 -34.39 -9.75
N GLU A 217 9.78 -33.88 -8.56
CA GLU A 217 10.47 -34.64 -7.51
C GLU A 217 9.67 -35.89 -7.10
N ARG A 218 8.34 -35.76 -6.91
CA ARG A 218 7.47 -36.91 -6.60
C ARG A 218 7.48 -37.94 -7.71
N ASN A 219 7.39 -37.50 -8.97
CA ASN A 219 7.26 -38.40 -10.13
C ASN A 219 8.59 -39.09 -10.50
N VAL A 220 9.71 -38.39 -10.37
CA VAL A 220 11.04 -38.90 -10.80
C VAL A 220 11.77 -39.60 -9.66
N LEU A 221 11.75 -39.03 -8.46
CA LEU A 221 12.53 -39.53 -7.33
C LEU A 221 11.70 -40.39 -6.38
N GLY A 222 10.37 -40.37 -6.48
CA GLY A 222 9.48 -41.04 -5.53
C GLY A 222 9.53 -40.45 -4.12
N LEU A 223 10.24 -39.33 -3.92
CA LEU A 223 10.34 -38.65 -2.64
C LEU A 223 9.05 -37.85 -2.39
N LYS A 224 8.32 -38.20 -1.31
CA LYS A 224 7.37 -37.29 -0.68
C LYS A 224 8.11 -36.43 0.34
N ARG A 225 8.39 -35.17 0.01
CA ARG A 225 8.78 -34.16 1.01
C ARG A 225 7.68 -34.03 2.06
N GLU A 226 8.07 -33.96 3.33
CA GLU A 226 7.11 -33.75 4.41
C GLU A 226 6.54 -32.32 4.35
N LYS A 227 5.34 -32.08 4.91
CA LYS A 227 4.73 -30.73 4.94
C LYS A 227 5.66 -29.66 5.52
N ASN A 228 6.60 -30.05 6.38
CA ASN A 228 7.57 -29.16 7.01
C ASN A 228 8.62 -28.55 6.05
N ASP A 229 8.73 -29.06 4.82
CA ASP A 229 9.70 -28.58 3.82
C ASP A 229 9.13 -27.53 2.86
N SER A 230 7.90 -27.06 3.08
CA SER A 230 7.32 -25.98 2.27
C SER A 230 8.18 -24.71 2.39
N PRO A 231 8.48 -24.01 1.29
CA PRO A 231 9.18 -22.71 1.32
C PRO A 231 8.51 -21.71 2.27
N ALA A 232 7.18 -21.69 2.36
CA ALA A 232 6.44 -20.86 3.31
C ALA A 232 6.67 -21.24 4.79
N ILE A 233 6.99 -22.51 5.07
CA ILE A 233 7.32 -23.01 6.41
C ILE A 233 8.83 -22.85 6.71
N GLN A 234 9.70 -22.94 5.69
CA GLN A 234 11.13 -22.64 5.83
C GLN A 234 11.38 -21.13 6.01
N LEU A 235 10.54 -20.28 5.43
CA LEU A 235 10.56 -18.83 5.59
C LEU A 235 9.84 -18.36 6.87
N ARG A 236 8.98 -19.19 7.46
CA ARG A 236 8.58 -19.01 8.86
C ARG A 236 9.83 -19.25 9.69
N LEU A 237 10.41 -18.16 10.21
CA LEU A 237 11.37 -18.23 11.32
C LEU A 237 10.81 -19.25 12.32
N LYS A 238 11.53 -20.34 12.55
CA LYS A 238 11.21 -21.24 13.66
C LYS A 238 11.19 -20.34 14.89
N GLU A 239 10.02 -20.21 15.52
CA GLU A 239 9.95 -19.60 16.84
C GLU A 239 10.91 -20.38 17.77
N PRO A 240 11.60 -19.66 18.68
CA PRO A 240 12.67 -20.22 19.50
C PRO A 240 12.24 -21.37 20.39
#